data_AF-A0A926LFA1-F1
#
_entry.id   AF-A0A926LFA1-F1
#
_cell.length_a   1.000
_cell.length_b   1.000
_cell.length_c   1.000
_cell.angle_alpha   90.00
_cell.angle_beta   90.00
_cell.angle_gamma   90.00
#
_symmetry.space_group_name_H-M   'P 1'
#
loop_
_entity.id
_entity.type
_entity.pdbx_description
1 polymer ?
#
loop_
_entity_poly.entity_id
_entity_poly.type
_entity_poly.pdbx_seq_one_letter_code
_entity_poly.pdbx_strand_id
1 'polypeptide(L)' 'MPSVHKHPAKAFRPDPELYERAKGAVAEVGSDMQSHLVGFLRWLTHETDELPERPAKPK' A
#
# COMPACT_ATOMS: atom_id res chain seq x y z
N MET A 1 -24.57 3.68 17.31
CA MET A 1 -23.41 4.60 17.39
C MET A 1 -22.83 4.70 16.00
N PRO A 2 -22.70 5.89 15.40
CA PRO A 2 -22.11 5.98 14.07
C PRO A 2 -20.62 5.63 14.21
N SER A 3 -20.17 4.66 13.42
CA SER A 3 -18.77 4.27 13.34
C SER A 3 -18.00 5.42 12.69
N VAL A 4 -17.52 6.36 13.52
CA VAL A 4 -16.68 7.45 13.06
C VAL A 4 -15.28 6.87 12.92
N HIS A 5 -14.86 6.62 11.69
CA HIS A 5 -13.48 6.25 11.41
C HIS A 5 -12.55 7.33 11.98
N LYS A 6 -11.53 6.91 12.76
CA LYS A 6 -10.56 7.79 13.42
C LYS A 6 -9.85 8.74 12.44
N HIS A 7 -9.74 8.33 11.17
CA HIS A 7 -9.17 9.12 10.10
C HIS A 7 -10.14 9.19 8.91
N PRO A 8 -10.32 10.37 8.30
CA PRO A 8 -11.16 10.49 7.11
C PRO A 8 -10.58 9.66 5.96
N ALA A 9 -11.44 8.96 5.23
CA ALA A 9 -11.02 8.17 4.07
C ALA A 9 -10.45 9.10 3.00
N LYS A 10 -9.22 8.81 2.53
CA LYS A 10 -8.64 9.44 1.34
C LYS A 10 -8.82 8.50 0.15
N ALA A 11 -9.45 8.98 -0.91
CA ALA A 11 -9.59 8.23 -2.15
C ALA A 11 -8.28 8.33 -2.96
N PHE A 12 -7.49 7.25 -2.97
CA PHE A 12 -6.36 7.10 -3.88
C PHE A 12 -6.89 6.64 -5.25
N ARG A 13 -6.57 7.38 -6.31
CA ARG A 13 -7.02 7.10 -7.68
C ARG A 13 -5.81 6.95 -8.63
N PRO A 14 -5.10 5.81 -8.56
CA PRO A 14 -4.02 5.51 -9.49
C PRO A 14 -4.58 5.14 -10.87
N ASP A 15 -3.67 5.07 -11.84
CA ASP A 15 -3.94 4.42 -13.11
C ASP A 15 -4.49 2.99 -12.89
N PRO A 16 -5.60 2.58 -13.54
CA PRO A 16 -6.23 1.28 -13.30
C PRO A 16 -5.31 0.09 -13.62
N GLU A 17 -4.51 0.16 -14.68
CA GLU A 17 -3.60 -0.93 -15.06
C GLU A 17 -2.44 -1.06 -14.08
N LEU A 18 -1.94 0.08 -13.58
CA LEU A 18 -0.97 0.09 -12.48
C LEU A 18 -1.57 -0.50 -11.20
N TYR A 19 -2.82 -0.17 -10.89
CA TYR A 19 -3.49 -0.65 -9.69
C TYR A 19 -3.66 -2.17 -9.67
N GLU A 20 -4.12 -2.76 -10.77
CA GLU A 20 -4.29 -4.21 -10.86
C GLU A 20 -2.94 -4.94 -10.78
N ARG A 21 -1.89 -4.41 -11.43
CA ARG A 21 -0.54 -4.96 -11.29
C ARG A 21 0.00 -4.87 -9.87
N ALA A 22 -0.20 -3.72 -9.20
CA ALA A 22 0.21 -3.54 -7.81
C ALA A 22 -0.55 -4.50 -6.89
N LYS A 23 -1.85 -4.68 -7.09
CA LYS A 23 -2.67 -5.62 -6.32
C LYS A 23 -2.16 -7.05 -6.44
N GLY A 24 -1.77 -7.49 -7.63
CA GLY A 24 -1.11 -8.79 -7.84
C GLY A 24 0.21 -8.89 -7.08
N ALA A 25 1.09 -7.90 -7.25
CA ALA A 25 2.39 -7.86 -6.60
C ALA A 25 2.32 -7.91 -5.07
N VAL A 26 1.34 -7.22 -4.48
CA VAL A 26 1.13 -7.19 -3.03
C VAL A 26 0.55 -8.50 -2.50
N ALA A 27 -0.31 -9.15 -3.28
CA ALA A 27 -0.84 -10.46 -2.93
C ALA A 27 0.26 -11.55 -2.93
N GLU A 28 1.23 -11.46 -3.84
CA GLU A 28 2.36 -12.42 -3.92
C GLU A 28 3.22 -12.44 -2.65
N VAL A 29 3.37 -11.29 -1.98
CA VAL A 29 4.11 -11.17 -0.71
C VAL A 29 3.21 -11.35 0.52
N GLY A 30 1.96 -11.79 0.33
CA GLY A 30 1.02 -12.06 1.43
C GLY A 30 0.54 -10.81 2.18
N SER A 31 0.58 -9.63 1.55
CA SER A 31 0.25 -8.34 2.15
C SER A 31 -0.99 -7.72 1.50
N ASP A 32 -1.29 -6.46 1.83
CA ASP A 32 -2.42 -5.70 1.28
C ASP A 32 -2.04 -4.26 0.87
N MET A 33 -2.85 -3.69 -0.04
CA MET A 33 -2.57 -2.38 -0.64
C MET A 33 -2.51 -1.26 0.41
N GLN A 34 -3.36 -1.32 1.44
CA GLN A 34 -3.38 -0.30 2.48
C GLN A 34 -2.09 -0.36 3.30
N SER A 35 -1.64 -1.56 3.68
CA SER A 35 -0.38 -1.76 4.40
C SER A 35 0.83 -1.26 3.61
N HIS A 36 0.88 -1.51 2.30
CA HIS A 36 1.95 -0.99 1.45
C HIS A 36 1.92 0.53 1.35
N LEU A 37 0.75 1.13 1.11
CA LEU A 37 0.61 2.58 1.04
C LEU A 37 1.01 3.25 2.36
N VAL A 38 0.59 2.71 3.49
CA VAL A 38 0.98 3.20 4.82
C VAL A 38 2.49 3.03 5.05
N GLY A 39 3.05 1.88 4.69
CA GLY A 39 4.49 1.63 4.80
C GLY A 39 5.32 2.61 3.99
N PHE A 40 4.91 2.88 2.74
CA PHE A 40 5.54 3.91 1.91
C PHE A 40 5.44 5.31 2.52
N LEU A 41 4.29 5.67 3.09
CA LEU A 41 4.13 6.96 3.76
C LEU A 41 5.03 7.09 4.99
N ARG A 42 5.16 6.03 5.79
CA ARG A 42 6.07 6.00 6.96
C ARG A 42 7.53 6.11 6.55
N TRP A 43 7.91 5.42 5.47
CA TRP A 43 9.25 5.56 4.89
C TRP A 43 9.51 7.00 4.42
N LEU A 44 8.53 7.61 3.73
CA LEU A 44 8.62 8.99 3.25
C LEU A 44 8.71 10.01 4.39
N THR A 45 8.11 9.75 5.54
CA THR A 45 8.16 10.61 6.74
C THR A 45 9.32 10.30 7.67
N HIS A 46 10.25 9.42 7.27
CA HIS A 46 11.40 8.96 8.07
C HIS A 46 11.00 8.31 9.41
N GLU A 47 9.79 7.74 9.50
CA GLU A 47 9.39 6.90 10.64
C GLU A 47 10.04 5.51 10.56
N THR A 48 10.45 5.09 9.36
CA THR A 48 11.20 3.87 9.10
C THR A 48 12.11 4.04 7.89
N ASP A 49 13.25 3.34 7.87
CA ASP A 49 14.10 3.22 6.67
C ASP A 49 13.77 1.97 5.84
N GLU A 50 12.84 1.14 6.33
CA GLU A 50 12.41 -0.10 5.67
C GLU A 50 11.26 0.16 4.69
N LEU A 51 11.45 -0.25 3.44
CA LEU A 51 10.41 -0.21 2.41
C LEU A 51 9.51 -1.46 2.51
N PRO A 52 8.23 -1.37 2.10
CA PRO A 52 7.36 -2.54 1.99
C PRO A 52 7.98 -3.61 1.10
N GLU A 53 7.77 -4.87 1.46
CA GLU A 53 8.27 -6.01 0.69
C GLU A 53 7.71 -5.97 -0.73
N ARG A 54 8.55 -6.32 -1.70
CA ARG A 54 8.17 -6.38 -3.11
C ARG A 54 8.41 -7.79 -3.64
N PRO A 55 7.57 -8.29 -4.54
CA PRO A 55 7.82 -9.57 -5.16
C PRO A 55 9.16 -9.55 -5.91
N ALA A 56 9.76 -10.73 -6.03
CA ALA A 56 10.99 -10.90 -6.80
C ALA A 56 10.77 -10.43 -8.24
N LYS A 57 11.80 -9.84 -8.86
CA LYS A 57 11.71 -9.48 -10.28
C LYS A 57 11.48 -10.75 -11.09
N PRO A 58 10.50 -10.78 -12.01
CA PRO A 58 10.43 -11.86 -12.98
C PRO A 58 11.75 -11.88 -13.78
N LYS A 59 12.27 -13.09 -14.02
CA LYS A 59 13.51 -13.31 -14.78
C LYS A 59 13.33 -13.00 -16.26
#